data_AF-A0A2V7FBN4-F1
#
_entry.id   AF-A0A2V7FBN4-F1
#
_cell.length_a   1.000
_cell.length_b   1.000
_cell.length_c   1.000
_cell.angle_alpha   90.00
_cell.angle_beta   90.00
_cell.angle_gamma   90.00
#
_symmetry.space_group_name_H-M   'P 1'
#
loop_
_entity.id
_entity.type
_entity.pdbx_description
1 polymer ?
#
loop_
_entity_poly.entity_id
_entity_poly.type
_entity_poly.pdbx_seq_one_letter_code
_entity_poly.pdbx_strand_id
1 'polypeptide(L)'
;MTLERVPLGGEQVKALLVGSLLGVARDDVFHLAALYAGLGIVAWLARRPLAALSFGGPLRHARLWDFGFYLVFGLVVTSSVRVAGVLLVFAYLVVPAVAGAALAFTPVRRLAIGWTVGALGSVVGIAASFRWDLPTGATVLATLGALLAALGAVLGLRRLVRGGRRAALGSAAALGLAVALAGAALAVVPQADHVWLDALEATVPAAQDVFLSPHERAVADEARRAIARGTRDVGALRARQADIAWGARVADAEERERLRQFTLGREELVAGDRMVLRSLRARARERQRVRLGLPLVVVGAAAALLATRGRRRGDYVRSYV
;
A
#
# COMPACT_ATOMS: atom_id res chain seq x y z
N MET A 1 4.00 24.87 -4.71
CA MET A 1 4.42 24.89 -6.13
C MET A 1 5.93 25.14 -6.11
N THR A 2 6.87 24.25 -6.41
CA THR A 2 6.95 23.15 -7.38
C THR A 2 8.10 22.20 -6.95
N LEU A 3 7.83 21.21 -6.10
CA LEU A 3 8.76 20.08 -5.88
C LEU A 3 8.55 18.99 -6.96
N GLU A 4 7.40 19.01 -7.66
CA GLU A 4 7.06 18.07 -8.75
C GLU A 4 7.81 18.31 -10.07
N ARG A 5 8.44 19.48 -10.26
CA ARG A 5 9.20 19.78 -11.49
C ARG A 5 10.67 19.39 -11.41
N VAL A 6 11.14 18.93 -10.26
CA VAL A 6 12.50 18.41 -10.13
C VAL A 6 12.46 16.92 -10.52
N PRO A 7 13.34 16.43 -11.42
CA PRO A 7 13.38 15.03 -11.85
C PRO A 7 13.46 13.99 -10.70
N LEU A 8 13.82 14.44 -9.50
CA LEU A 8 14.02 13.64 -8.27
C LEU A 8 12.96 13.89 -7.17
N GLY A 9 12.05 14.85 -7.32
CA GLY A 9 11.10 15.23 -6.26
C GLY A 9 10.15 14.11 -5.84
N GLY A 10 9.77 13.24 -6.78
CA GLY A 10 8.97 12.06 -6.49
C GLY A 10 9.70 11.00 -5.65
N GLU A 11 11.03 10.90 -5.77
CA GLU A 11 11.82 9.98 -4.94
C GLU A 11 11.99 10.51 -3.53
N GLN A 12 12.21 11.82 -3.36
CA GLN A 12 12.22 12.45 -2.03
C GLN A 12 10.87 12.28 -1.30
N VAL A 13 9.75 12.49 -1.99
CA VAL A 13 8.41 12.31 -1.41
C VAL A 13 8.16 10.84 -1.04
N LYS A 14 8.57 9.90 -1.90
CA LYS A 14 8.53 8.46 -1.57
C LYS A 14 9.41 8.12 -0.37
N ALA A 15 10.60 8.68 -0.27
CA ALA A 15 11.49 8.48 0.87
C ALA A 15 10.88 9.01 2.18
N LEU A 16 10.19 10.16 2.15
CA LEU A 16 9.46 10.70 3.31
C LEU A 16 8.24 9.85 3.69
N LEU A 17 7.51 9.29 2.71
CA LEU A 17 6.33 8.44 2.94
C LEU A 17 6.67 7.05 3.48
N VAL A 18 7.76 6.46 2.99
CA VAL A 18 8.19 5.09 3.30
C VAL A 18 9.09 5.03 4.53
N GLY A 19 9.80 6.12 4.85
CA GLY A 19 10.80 6.15 5.92
C GLY A 19 12.05 5.34 5.57
N SER A 20 13.15 5.55 6.30
CA SER A 20 14.37 4.75 6.18
C SER A 20 14.67 4.07 7.51
N LEU A 21 14.25 2.80 7.66
CA LEU A 21 14.57 2.02 8.86
C LEU A 21 16.05 1.61 8.93
N LEU A 22 16.74 1.61 7.79
CA LEU A 22 18.16 1.20 7.71
C LEU A 22 19.13 2.29 8.18
N GLY A 23 18.70 3.56 8.18
CA GLY A 23 19.54 4.71 8.57
C GLY A 23 19.43 5.12 10.04
N VAL A 24 18.74 4.33 10.87
CA VAL A 24 18.49 4.68 12.28
C VAL A 24 19.72 4.36 13.12
N ALA A 25 20.27 5.37 13.80
CA ALA A 25 21.41 5.17 14.68
C ALA A 25 20.99 4.34 15.91
N ARG A 26 21.93 3.59 16.50
CA ARG A 26 21.67 2.81 17.72
C ARG A 26 21.11 3.69 18.83
N ASP A 27 21.62 4.91 18.94
CA ASP A 27 21.18 5.87 19.95
C ASP A 27 19.71 6.25 19.76
N ASP A 28 19.24 6.47 18.53
CA ASP A 28 17.83 6.77 18.27
C ASP A 28 16.93 5.61 18.73
N VAL A 29 17.35 4.36 18.50
CA VAL A 29 16.60 3.18 18.96
C VAL A 29 16.50 3.14 20.48
N PHE A 30 17.59 3.42 21.20
CA PHE A 30 17.57 3.45 22.67
C PHE A 30 16.67 4.56 23.21
N HIS A 31 16.71 5.76 22.64
CA HIS A 31 15.83 6.86 23.06
C HIS A 31 14.36 6.53 22.82
N LEU A 32 14.01 5.98 21.65
CA LEU A 32 12.63 5.54 21.38
C LEU A 32 12.20 4.39 22.31
N ALA A 33 13.07 3.42 22.56
CA ALA A 33 12.77 2.30 23.44
C ALA A 33 12.52 2.76 24.88
N ALA A 34 13.37 3.65 25.40
CA ALA A 34 13.21 4.23 26.74
C ALA A 34 11.92 5.07 26.85
N LEU A 35 11.66 5.92 25.85
CA LEU A 35 10.44 6.72 25.78
C LEU A 35 9.19 5.83 25.78
N TYR A 36 9.15 4.80 24.91
CA TYR A 36 7.99 3.92 24.78
C TYR A 36 7.83 2.97 25.97
N ALA A 37 8.92 2.54 26.60
CA ALA A 37 8.86 1.82 27.86
C ALA A 37 8.23 2.69 28.96
N GLY A 38 8.67 3.94 29.11
CA GLY A 38 8.09 4.89 30.06
C GLY A 38 6.61 5.15 29.81
N LEU A 39 6.23 5.45 28.57
CA LEU A 39 4.82 5.65 28.18
C LEU A 39 3.99 4.37 28.36
N GLY A 40 4.56 3.21 28.07
CA GLY A 40 3.93 1.91 28.26
C GLY A 40 3.67 1.59 29.73
N ILE A 41 4.61 1.91 30.63
CA ILE A 41 4.44 1.79 32.08
C ILE A 41 3.33 2.71 32.57
N VAL A 42 3.32 3.98 32.13
CA VAL A 42 2.25 4.94 32.47
C VAL A 42 0.89 4.43 32.00
N ALA A 43 0.80 3.94 30.77
CA ALA A 43 -0.44 3.37 30.22
C ALA A 43 -0.87 2.09 30.95
N TRP A 44 0.09 1.25 31.37
CA TRP A 44 -0.18 0.03 32.14
C TRP A 44 -0.69 0.35 33.55
N LEU A 45 -0.10 1.33 34.24
CA LEU A 45 -0.59 1.81 35.54
C LEU A 45 -1.99 2.44 35.41
N ALA A 46 -2.23 3.18 34.32
CA ALA A 46 -3.52 3.75 33.98
C ALA A 46 -4.53 2.74 33.37
N ARG A 47 -4.25 1.43 33.37
CA ARG A 47 -5.14 0.43 32.73
C ARG A 47 -6.55 0.39 33.29
N ARG A 48 -6.74 0.67 34.59
CA ARG A 48 -8.05 0.65 35.26
C ARG A 48 -8.94 1.81 34.77
N PRO A 49 -8.50 3.08 34.80
CA PRO A 49 -9.29 4.17 34.24
C PRO A 49 -9.47 4.06 32.71
N LEU A 50 -8.46 3.61 31.97
CA LEU A 50 -8.56 3.40 30.51
C LEU A 50 -9.58 2.31 30.14
N ALA A 51 -9.63 1.21 30.89
CA ALA A 51 -10.64 0.17 30.70
C ALA A 51 -12.05 0.69 31.04
N ALA A 52 -12.19 1.47 32.11
CA ALA A 52 -13.48 2.07 32.45
C ALA A 52 -13.95 3.08 31.39
N LEU A 53 -13.07 3.83 30.74
CA LEU A 53 -13.43 4.73 29.61
C LEU A 53 -13.94 3.93 28.41
N SER A 54 -13.24 2.84 28.08
CA SER A 54 -13.53 2.03 26.89
C SER A 54 -14.81 1.19 27.01
N PHE A 55 -15.18 0.79 28.23
CA PHE A 55 -16.31 -0.11 28.50
C PHE A 55 -17.47 0.56 29.24
N GLY A 56 -17.47 1.89 29.39
CA GLY A 56 -18.58 2.65 29.96
C GLY A 56 -18.73 2.56 31.49
N GLY A 57 -17.64 2.36 32.22
CA GLY A 57 -17.62 2.32 33.68
C GLY A 57 -17.68 3.72 34.33
N PRO A 58 -18.11 3.83 35.60
CA PRO A 58 -18.18 5.11 36.30
C PRO A 58 -16.78 5.68 36.53
N LEU A 59 -16.51 6.85 35.95
CA LEU A 59 -15.22 7.54 36.02
C LEU A 59 -15.38 9.00 36.42
N ARG A 60 -14.60 9.40 37.41
CA ARG A 60 -14.43 10.82 37.75
C ARG A 60 -13.50 11.46 36.72
N HIS A 61 -13.91 12.58 36.14
CA HIS A 61 -13.15 13.35 35.15
C HIS A 61 -12.80 12.57 33.87
N ALA A 62 -13.76 11.82 33.29
CA ALA A 62 -13.55 11.08 32.04
C ALA A 62 -12.86 11.92 30.93
N ARG A 63 -13.27 13.18 30.77
CA ARG A 63 -12.67 14.12 29.79
C ARG A 63 -11.16 14.36 29.99
N LEU A 64 -10.68 14.41 31.24
CA LEU A 64 -9.25 14.60 31.51
C LEU A 64 -8.44 13.36 31.15
N TRP A 65 -9.01 12.18 31.41
CA TRP A 65 -8.38 10.92 31.03
C TRP A 65 -8.39 10.69 29.52
N ASP A 66 -9.47 11.06 28.82
CA ASP A 66 -9.52 11.05 27.35
C ASP A 66 -8.44 11.96 26.77
N PHE A 67 -8.32 13.19 27.27
CA PHE A 67 -7.27 14.11 26.84
C PHE A 67 -5.87 13.54 27.09
N GLY A 68 -5.60 13.00 28.29
CA GLY A 68 -4.33 12.39 28.62
C GLY A 68 -3.99 11.20 27.71
N PHE A 69 -4.97 10.35 27.41
CA PHE A 69 -4.80 9.23 26.48
C PHE A 69 -4.43 9.71 25.07
N TYR A 70 -5.18 10.67 24.52
CA TYR A 70 -4.90 11.21 23.18
C TYR A 70 -3.59 11.98 23.13
N LEU A 71 -3.18 12.64 24.21
CA LEU A 71 -1.89 13.30 24.31
C LEU A 71 -0.74 12.29 24.24
N VAL A 72 -0.81 11.22 25.03
CA VAL A 72 0.19 10.13 25.01
C VAL A 72 0.20 9.44 23.65
N PHE A 73 -0.98 9.11 23.11
CA PHE A 73 -1.12 8.50 21.79
C PHE A 73 -0.52 9.39 20.69
N GLY A 74 -0.83 10.68 20.69
CA GLY A 74 -0.30 11.65 19.74
C GLY A 74 1.22 11.78 19.83
N LEU A 75 1.79 11.74 21.04
CA LEU A 75 3.24 11.74 21.25
C LEU A 75 3.90 10.49 20.65
N VAL A 76 3.33 9.30 20.89
CA VAL A 76 3.81 8.04 20.31
C VAL A 76 3.74 8.05 18.78
N VAL A 77 2.62 8.53 18.21
CA VAL A 77 2.46 8.59 16.75
C VAL A 77 3.45 9.58 16.14
N THR A 78 3.56 10.79 16.70
CA THR A 78 4.43 11.85 16.16
C THR A 78 5.91 11.44 16.21
N SER A 79 6.35 10.82 17.30
CA SER A 79 7.73 10.31 17.41
C SER A 79 8.00 9.13 16.48
N SER A 80 7.06 8.19 16.35
CA SER A 80 7.19 7.04 15.44
C SER A 80 7.29 7.47 13.97
N VAL A 81 6.49 8.44 13.54
CA VAL A 81 6.39 8.87 12.14
C VAL A 81 7.72 9.44 11.63
N ARG A 82 8.47 10.14 12.49
CA ARG A 82 9.78 10.70 12.11
C ARG A 82 10.79 9.63 11.69
N VAL A 83 10.69 8.43 12.25
CA VAL A 83 11.65 7.34 12.03
C VAL A 83 11.14 6.35 10.98
N ALA A 84 9.92 5.85 11.20
CA ALA A 84 9.36 4.75 10.41
C ALA A 84 8.58 5.22 9.16
N GLY A 85 8.30 6.51 9.05
CA GLY A 85 7.42 7.06 8.00
C GLY A 85 5.93 6.95 8.35
N VAL A 86 5.13 7.81 7.71
CA VAL A 86 3.70 7.96 8.01
C VAL A 86 2.91 6.69 7.71
N LEU A 87 3.14 6.08 6.55
CA LEU A 87 2.35 4.94 6.07
C LEU A 87 2.53 3.71 6.95
N LEU A 88 3.77 3.42 7.34
CA LEU A 88 4.08 2.25 8.16
C LEU A 88 3.50 2.39 9.57
N VAL A 89 3.57 3.57 10.18
CA VAL A 89 2.95 3.83 11.50
C VAL A 89 1.45 3.61 11.45
N PHE A 90 0.76 4.14 10.44
CA PHE A 90 -0.68 3.90 10.29
C PHE A 90 -1.01 2.42 10.10
N ALA A 91 -0.19 1.66 9.36
CA ALA A 91 -0.41 0.23 9.23
C ALA A 91 -0.25 -0.52 10.55
N TYR A 92 0.73 -0.17 11.39
CA TYR A 92 0.86 -0.73 12.73
C TYR A 92 -0.29 -0.37 13.67
N LEU A 93 -0.96 0.76 13.46
CA LEU A 93 -2.15 1.13 14.22
C LEU A 93 -3.38 0.33 13.78
N VAL A 94 -3.55 0.13 12.47
CA VAL A 94 -4.77 -0.46 11.90
C VAL A 94 -4.69 -1.98 11.85
N VAL A 95 -3.64 -2.55 11.26
CA VAL A 95 -3.58 -3.99 10.93
C VAL A 95 -3.63 -4.88 12.17
N PRO A 96 -2.76 -4.71 13.18
CA PRO A 96 -2.83 -5.45 14.44
C PRO A 96 -4.18 -5.31 15.15
N ALA A 97 -4.74 -4.11 15.16
CA ALA A 97 -6.00 -3.83 15.85
C ALA A 97 -7.18 -4.55 15.19
N VAL A 98 -7.26 -4.50 13.85
CA VAL A 98 -8.29 -5.21 13.09
C VAL A 98 -8.13 -6.72 13.23
N ALA A 99 -6.90 -7.25 13.14
CA ALA A 99 -6.64 -8.67 13.30
C ALA A 99 -7.03 -9.17 14.71
N GLY A 100 -6.66 -8.43 15.76
CA GLY A 100 -7.05 -8.72 17.13
C GLY A 100 -8.56 -8.70 17.33
N ALA A 101 -9.24 -7.65 16.84
CA ALA A 101 -10.69 -7.50 16.94
C ALA A 101 -11.47 -8.58 16.17
N ALA A 102 -10.93 -9.05 15.04
CA ALA A 102 -11.54 -10.10 14.22
C ALA A 102 -11.42 -11.49 14.83
N LEU A 103 -10.37 -11.75 15.64
CA LEU A 103 -10.06 -13.07 16.18
C LEU A 103 -10.44 -13.26 17.66
N ALA A 104 -10.57 -12.19 18.43
CA ALA A 104 -10.87 -12.28 19.86
C ALA A 104 -11.96 -11.30 20.33
N PHE A 105 -12.69 -11.71 21.38
CA PHE A 105 -13.72 -10.89 22.04
C PHE A 105 -13.21 -10.20 23.30
N THR A 106 -12.25 -10.80 24.02
CA THR A 106 -11.69 -10.23 25.25
C THR A 106 -10.55 -9.24 24.94
N PRO A 107 -10.46 -8.10 25.64
CA PRO A 107 -9.44 -7.07 25.38
C PRO A 107 -8.00 -7.60 25.50
N VAL A 108 -7.73 -8.46 26.47
CA VAL A 108 -6.39 -9.05 26.68
C VAL A 108 -5.96 -9.90 25.49
N ARG A 109 -6.84 -10.79 24.99
CA ARG A 109 -6.55 -11.59 23.79
C ARG A 109 -6.42 -10.74 22.53
N ARG A 110 -7.22 -9.68 22.39
CA ARG A 110 -7.09 -8.75 21.25
C ARG A 110 -5.71 -8.11 21.23
N LEU A 111 -5.21 -7.68 22.39
CA LEU A 111 -3.86 -7.12 22.53
C LEU A 111 -2.77 -8.14 22.21
N ALA A 112 -2.86 -9.35 22.76
CA ALA A 112 -1.90 -10.42 22.50
C ALA A 112 -1.85 -10.81 21.01
N ILE A 113 -3.01 -10.92 20.35
CA ILE A 113 -3.09 -11.19 18.91
C ILE A 113 -2.53 -10.03 18.10
N GLY A 114 -2.86 -8.78 18.47
CA GLY A 114 -2.30 -7.61 17.81
C GLY A 114 -0.77 -7.58 17.89
N TRP A 115 -0.20 -7.79 19.07
CA TRP A 115 1.25 -7.83 19.25
C TRP A 115 1.92 -8.95 18.47
N THR A 116 1.34 -10.16 18.47
CA THR A 116 1.89 -11.28 17.71
C THR A 116 1.80 -11.06 16.20
N VAL A 117 0.68 -10.55 15.68
CA VAL A 117 0.53 -10.21 14.25
C VAL A 117 1.48 -9.10 13.84
N GLY A 118 1.60 -8.05 14.66
CA GLY A 118 2.55 -6.97 14.46
C GLY A 118 3.99 -7.48 14.40
N ALA A 119 4.45 -8.17 15.45
CA ALA A 119 5.83 -8.65 15.56
C ALA A 119 6.19 -9.68 14.48
N LEU A 120 5.34 -10.68 14.24
CA LEU A 120 5.57 -11.68 13.19
C LEU A 120 5.55 -11.04 11.81
N GLY A 121 4.61 -10.12 11.56
CA GLY A 121 4.55 -9.36 10.31
C GLY A 121 5.82 -8.55 10.07
N SER A 122 6.36 -7.88 11.10
CA SER A 122 7.63 -7.15 11.04
C SER A 122 8.80 -8.08 10.69
N VAL A 123 8.93 -9.21 11.39
CA VAL A 123 10.03 -10.16 11.18
C VAL A 123 9.99 -10.72 9.75
N VAL A 124 8.81 -11.14 9.29
CA VAL A 124 8.62 -11.65 7.93
C VAL A 124 8.90 -10.55 6.89
N GLY A 125 8.43 -9.32 7.14
CA GLY A 125 8.68 -8.18 6.26
C GLY A 125 10.15 -7.81 6.13
N ILE A 126 10.88 -7.80 7.24
CA ILE A 126 12.33 -7.52 7.27
C ILE A 126 13.10 -8.64 6.57
N ALA A 127 12.76 -9.91 6.82
CA ALA A 127 13.39 -11.04 6.15
C ALA A 127 13.14 -11.00 4.63
N ALA A 128 11.92 -10.66 4.20
CA ALA A 128 11.56 -10.44 2.81
C ALA A 128 12.36 -9.29 2.17
N SER A 129 12.48 -8.16 2.88
CA SER A 129 13.30 -7.02 2.45
C SER A 129 14.74 -7.42 2.20
N PHE A 130 15.34 -8.16 3.13
CA PHE A 130 16.71 -8.64 2.99
C PHE A 130 16.89 -9.59 1.81
N ARG A 131 15.92 -10.45 1.53
CA ARG A 131 16.03 -11.43 0.45
C ARG A 131 15.90 -10.83 -0.95
N TRP A 132 15.09 -9.78 -1.07
CA TRP A 132 14.74 -9.17 -2.36
C TRP A 132 15.33 -7.76 -2.57
N ASP A 133 16.10 -7.25 -1.61
CA ASP A 133 16.74 -5.92 -1.64
C ASP A 133 15.74 -4.77 -1.87
N LEU A 134 14.57 -4.88 -1.24
CA LEU A 134 13.51 -3.86 -1.28
C LEU A 134 13.58 -2.91 -0.08
N PRO A 135 13.00 -1.69 -0.17
CA PRO A 135 12.85 -0.79 0.96
C PRO A 135 12.17 -1.47 2.16
N THR A 136 12.84 -1.50 3.31
CA THR A 136 12.38 -2.17 4.54
C THR A 136 11.02 -1.66 5.02
N GLY A 137 10.76 -0.34 4.98
CA GLY A 137 9.48 0.21 5.41
C GLY A 137 8.29 -0.25 4.56
N ALA A 138 8.46 -0.22 3.23
CA ALA A 138 7.41 -0.59 2.29
C ALA A 138 7.13 -2.10 2.30
N THR A 139 8.15 -2.93 2.49
CA THR A 139 8.02 -4.39 2.57
C THR A 139 7.32 -4.84 3.85
N VAL A 140 7.63 -4.22 4.99
CA VAL A 140 6.90 -4.48 6.24
C VAL A 140 5.45 -4.05 6.13
N LEU A 141 5.18 -2.89 5.54
CA LEU A 141 3.82 -2.44 5.24
C LEU A 141 3.07 -3.45 4.35
N ALA A 142 3.69 -3.89 3.25
CA ALA A 142 3.10 -4.83 2.32
C ALA A 142 2.82 -6.21 2.95
N THR A 143 3.73 -6.70 3.80
CA THR A 143 3.54 -7.98 4.50
C THR A 143 2.44 -7.90 5.55
N LEU A 144 2.35 -6.83 6.34
CA LEU A 144 1.22 -6.60 7.24
C LEU A 144 -0.11 -6.54 6.47
N GLY A 145 -0.15 -5.82 5.34
CA GLY A 145 -1.32 -5.79 4.46
C GLY A 145 -1.70 -7.16 3.92
N ALA A 146 -0.72 -7.95 3.48
CA ALA A 146 -0.93 -9.31 2.98
C ALA A 146 -1.45 -10.26 4.06
N LEU A 147 -0.92 -10.18 5.29
CA LEU A 147 -1.41 -10.96 6.43
C LEU A 147 -2.87 -10.61 6.76
N LEU A 148 -3.23 -9.33 6.74
CA LEU A 148 -4.60 -8.90 6.97
C LEU A 148 -5.55 -9.39 5.86
N ALA A 149 -5.12 -9.30 4.61
CA ALA A 149 -5.89 -9.80 3.47
C ALA A 149 -6.10 -11.32 3.55
N ALA A 150 -5.05 -12.07 3.90
CA ALA A 150 -5.13 -13.51 4.11
C ALA A 150 -6.09 -13.87 5.26
N LEU A 151 -6.01 -13.15 6.38
CA LEU A 151 -6.94 -13.33 7.50
C LEU A 151 -8.39 -13.05 7.06
N GLY A 152 -8.61 -11.96 6.35
CA GLY A 152 -9.92 -11.61 5.79
C GLY A 152 -10.47 -12.69 4.86
N ALA A 153 -9.64 -13.25 3.98
CA ALA A 153 -10.00 -14.33 3.07
C ALA A 153 -10.38 -15.61 3.84
N VAL A 154 -9.57 -16.02 4.82
CA VAL A 154 -9.84 -17.22 5.64
C VAL A 154 -11.14 -17.06 6.42
N LEU A 155 -11.36 -15.90 7.05
CA LEU A 155 -12.59 -15.63 7.80
C LEU A 155 -13.81 -15.55 6.87
N GLY A 156 -13.65 -14.95 5.68
CA GLY A 156 -14.66 -14.89 4.63
C GLY A 156 -15.07 -16.27 4.14
N LEU A 157 -14.08 -17.14 3.85
CA LEU A 157 -14.32 -18.52 3.42
C LEU A 157 -15.02 -19.32 4.52
N ARG A 158 -14.57 -19.21 5.78
CA ARG A 158 -15.23 -19.85 6.92
C ARG A 158 -16.68 -19.41 7.08
N ARG A 159 -16.98 -18.12 6.87
CA ARG A 159 -18.35 -17.60 6.87
C ARG A 159 -19.17 -18.17 5.72
N LEU A 160 -18.59 -18.32 4.53
CA LEU A 160 -19.25 -18.91 3.37
C LEU A 160 -19.63 -20.38 3.61
N VAL A 161 -18.68 -21.17 4.12
CA VAL A 161 -18.86 -22.59 4.40
C VAL A 161 -19.91 -22.81 5.50
N ARG A 162 -19.89 -22.00 6.56
CA ARG A 162 -20.82 -22.15 7.70
C ARG A 162 -22.19 -21.50 7.50
N GLY A 163 -22.24 -20.38 6.77
CA GLY A 163 -23.46 -19.56 6.64
C GLY A 163 -24.33 -19.89 5.42
N GLY A 164 -24.00 -20.96 4.69
CA GLY A 164 -24.76 -21.47 3.55
C GLY A 164 -25.14 -20.38 2.54
N ARG A 165 -26.36 -20.47 2.00
CA ARG A 165 -26.86 -19.56 0.95
C ARG A 165 -26.90 -18.09 1.39
N ARG A 166 -27.11 -17.78 2.68
CA ARG A 166 -27.16 -16.39 3.19
C ARG A 166 -25.79 -15.73 3.22
N ALA A 167 -24.76 -16.45 3.66
CA ALA A 167 -23.39 -15.95 3.61
C ALA A 167 -22.90 -15.81 2.17
N ALA A 168 -23.23 -16.77 1.30
CA ALA A 168 -22.93 -16.69 -0.14
C ALA A 168 -23.55 -15.44 -0.78
N LEU A 169 -24.84 -15.17 -0.53
CA LEU A 169 -25.52 -13.97 -1.04
C LEU A 169 -24.95 -12.67 -0.43
N GLY A 170 -24.57 -12.68 0.85
CA GLY A 170 -23.89 -11.53 1.47
C GLY A 170 -22.54 -11.21 0.83
N SER A 171 -21.71 -12.24 0.62
CA SER A 171 -20.41 -12.08 -0.03
C SER A 171 -20.54 -11.71 -1.51
N ALA A 172 -21.51 -12.28 -2.23
CA ALA A 172 -21.81 -11.90 -3.61
C ALA A 172 -22.27 -10.44 -3.72
N ALA A 173 -23.06 -9.96 -2.75
CA ALA A 173 -23.47 -8.56 -2.70
C ALA A 173 -22.28 -7.62 -2.47
N ALA A 174 -21.40 -7.97 -1.52
CA ALA A 174 -20.20 -7.20 -1.24
C ALA A 174 -19.23 -7.20 -2.44
N LEU A 175 -19.06 -8.35 -3.10
CA LEU A 175 -18.23 -8.48 -4.30
C LEU A 175 -18.80 -7.65 -5.45
N GLY A 176 -20.11 -7.74 -5.71
CA GLY A 176 -20.78 -6.93 -6.73
C GLY A 176 -20.62 -5.43 -6.48
N LEU A 177 -20.75 -4.98 -5.22
CA LEU A 177 -20.52 -3.59 -4.85
C LEU A 177 -19.06 -3.17 -5.08
N ALA A 178 -18.09 -4.01 -4.69
CA ALA A 178 -16.67 -3.74 -4.92
C ALA A 178 -16.34 -3.61 -6.42
N VAL A 179 -16.90 -4.50 -7.25
CA VAL A 179 -16.79 -4.45 -8.71
C VAL A 179 -17.42 -3.17 -9.27
N ALA A 180 -18.59 -2.77 -8.76
CA ALA A 180 -19.27 -1.55 -9.18
C ALA A 180 -18.44 -0.30 -8.83
N LEU A 181 -17.88 -0.25 -7.62
CA LEU A 181 -17.02 0.85 -7.18
C LEU A 181 -15.70 0.90 -7.97
N ALA A 182 -15.10 -0.25 -8.27
CA ALA A 182 -13.89 -0.32 -9.11
C ALA A 182 -14.17 0.18 -10.53
N GLY A 183 -15.31 -0.22 -11.11
CA GLY A 183 -15.77 0.29 -12.41
C GLY A 183 -16.07 1.78 -12.37
N ALA A 184 -16.70 2.28 -11.29
CA ALA A 184 -17.04 3.69 -11.14
C ALA A 184 -15.80 4.56 -10.97
N ALA A 185 -14.81 4.10 -10.20
CA ALA A 185 -13.52 4.77 -10.06
C ALA A 185 -12.82 4.93 -11.42
N LEU A 186 -12.78 3.86 -12.23
CA LEU A 186 -12.25 3.90 -13.59
C LEU A 186 -13.08 4.81 -14.51
N ALA A 187 -14.39 4.87 -14.30
CA ALA A 187 -15.29 5.69 -15.09
C ALA A 187 -15.21 7.20 -14.76
N VAL A 188 -14.94 7.57 -13.51
CA VAL A 188 -14.86 8.97 -13.07
C VAL A 188 -13.45 9.52 -13.21
N VAL A 189 -12.43 8.73 -12.85
CA VAL A 189 -11.03 9.17 -12.85
C VAL A 189 -10.15 8.13 -13.56
N PRO A 190 -10.22 8.02 -14.90
CA PRO A 190 -9.50 6.97 -15.64
C PRO A 190 -7.98 7.06 -15.55
N GLN A 191 -7.46 8.27 -15.32
CA GLN A 191 -6.02 8.50 -15.20
C GLN A 191 -5.46 8.21 -13.81
N ALA A 192 -6.31 7.83 -12.84
CA ALA A 192 -5.82 7.41 -11.54
C ALA A 192 -5.11 6.05 -11.63
N ASP A 193 -4.17 5.83 -10.70
CA ASP A 193 -3.53 4.53 -10.52
C ASP A 193 -4.57 3.54 -9.97
N HIS A 194 -5.01 2.63 -10.83
CA HIS A 194 -5.99 1.62 -10.48
C HIS A 194 -5.26 0.31 -10.18
N VAL A 195 -4.99 0.05 -8.90
CA VAL A 195 -4.20 -1.11 -8.44
C VAL A 195 -4.61 -2.44 -9.10
N TRP A 196 -5.91 -2.69 -9.26
CA TRP A 196 -6.43 -3.91 -9.88
C TRP A 196 -6.17 -3.98 -11.39
N LEU A 197 -6.31 -2.87 -12.11
CA LEU A 197 -6.12 -2.79 -13.55
C LEU A 197 -4.63 -2.77 -13.89
N ASP A 198 -3.83 -2.10 -13.06
CA ASP A 198 -2.37 -2.05 -13.17
C ASP A 198 -1.76 -3.43 -12.92
N ALA A 199 -2.26 -4.18 -11.93
CA ALA A 199 -1.86 -5.57 -11.70
C ALA A 199 -2.24 -6.48 -12.88
N LEU A 200 -3.42 -6.25 -13.48
CA LEU A 200 -3.87 -6.99 -14.67
C LEU A 200 -3.02 -6.67 -15.90
N GLU A 201 -2.70 -5.40 -16.16
CA GLU A 201 -1.82 -4.99 -17.26
C GLU A 201 -0.37 -5.44 -17.05
N ALA A 202 0.11 -5.52 -15.81
CA ALA A 202 1.43 -6.06 -15.50
C ALA A 202 1.53 -7.57 -15.73
N THR A 203 0.46 -8.32 -15.45
CA THR A 203 0.40 -9.77 -15.65
C THR A 203 0.06 -10.16 -17.09
N VAL A 204 -0.79 -9.38 -17.75
CA VAL A 204 -1.24 -9.58 -19.13
C VAL A 204 -1.06 -8.27 -19.90
N PRO A 205 0.15 -7.98 -20.42
CA PRO A 205 0.41 -6.75 -21.18
C PRO A 205 -0.50 -6.59 -22.40
N ALA A 206 -0.93 -7.72 -22.98
CA ALA A 206 -1.89 -7.77 -24.08
C ALA A 206 -3.26 -7.15 -23.74
N ALA A 207 -3.63 -7.07 -22.45
CA ALA A 207 -4.88 -6.44 -22.03
C ALA A 207 -4.92 -4.95 -22.36
N GLN A 208 -3.77 -4.26 -22.33
CA GLN A 208 -3.65 -2.87 -22.73
C GLN A 208 -3.71 -2.72 -24.26
N ASP A 209 -3.09 -3.66 -24.98
CA ASP A 209 -2.95 -3.65 -26.43
C ASP A 209 -4.31 -3.71 -27.16
N VAL A 210 -5.33 -4.33 -26.55
CA VAL A 210 -6.72 -4.36 -27.08
C VAL A 210 -7.33 -2.96 -27.21
N PHE A 211 -6.89 -1.99 -26.40
CA PHE A 211 -7.41 -0.63 -26.41
C PHE A 211 -6.57 0.33 -27.26
N LEU A 212 -5.38 -0.10 -27.70
CA LEU A 212 -4.47 0.67 -28.54
C LEU A 212 -4.73 0.37 -30.03
N SER A 213 -4.60 1.39 -30.88
CA SER A 213 -4.63 1.18 -32.33
C SER A 213 -3.39 0.40 -32.80
N PRO A 214 -3.40 -0.24 -34.00
CA PRO A 214 -2.23 -0.93 -34.54
C PRO A 214 -0.96 -0.06 -34.58
N HIS A 215 -1.10 1.22 -34.92
CA HIS A 215 0.02 2.16 -34.94
C HIS A 215 0.52 2.48 -33.53
N GLU A 216 -0.37 2.75 -32.58
CA GLU A 216 0.01 3.00 -31.18
C GLU A 216 0.69 1.79 -30.53
N ARG A 217 0.29 0.56 -30.90
CA ARG A 217 0.95 -0.68 -30.46
C ARG A 217 2.39 -0.77 -30.98
N ALA A 218 2.61 -0.46 -32.26
CA ALA A 218 3.96 -0.43 -32.83
C ALA A 218 4.86 0.59 -32.11
N VAL A 219 4.34 1.80 -31.84
CA VAL A 219 5.07 2.84 -31.08
C VAL A 219 5.34 2.39 -29.64
N ALA A 220 4.38 1.73 -28.98
CA ALA A 220 4.58 1.20 -27.62
C ALA A 220 5.67 0.12 -27.59
N ASP A 221 5.68 -0.79 -28.54
CA ASP A 221 6.70 -1.84 -28.63
C ASP A 221 8.08 -1.28 -28.93
N GLU A 222 8.17 -0.29 -29.81
CA GLU A 222 9.41 0.43 -30.09
C GLU A 222 9.93 1.12 -28.84
N ALA A 223 9.09 1.89 -28.14
CA ALA A 223 9.45 2.58 -26.91
C ALA A 223 9.86 1.59 -25.79
N ARG A 224 9.15 0.46 -25.62
CA ARG A 224 9.52 -0.59 -24.66
C ARG A 224 10.91 -1.15 -24.96
N ARG A 225 11.22 -1.42 -26.25
CA ARG A 225 12.54 -1.91 -26.68
C ARG A 225 13.64 -0.84 -26.50
N ALA A 226 13.33 0.42 -26.80
CA ALA A 226 14.25 1.54 -26.61
C ALA A 226 14.60 1.73 -25.14
N ILE A 227 13.60 1.71 -24.25
CA ILE A 227 13.81 1.75 -22.78
C ILE A 227 14.67 0.57 -22.33
N ALA A 228 14.37 -0.66 -22.75
CA ALA A 228 15.11 -1.84 -22.32
C ALA A 228 16.57 -1.84 -22.78
N ARG A 229 16.90 -1.18 -23.90
CA ARG A 229 18.28 -0.92 -24.33
C ARG A 229 18.91 0.20 -23.52
N GLY A 230 18.25 1.35 -23.44
CA GLY A 230 18.77 2.53 -22.75
C GLY A 230 18.99 2.31 -21.25
N THR A 231 18.16 1.52 -20.57
CA THR A 231 18.38 1.18 -19.15
C THR A 231 19.62 0.32 -18.94
N ARG A 232 19.92 -0.60 -19.87
CA ARG A 232 21.18 -1.39 -19.84
C ARG A 232 22.38 -0.48 -20.08
N ASP A 233 22.30 0.42 -21.05
CA ASP A 233 23.37 1.36 -21.37
C ASP A 233 23.67 2.32 -20.20
N VAL A 234 22.63 2.92 -19.62
CA VAL A 234 22.76 3.79 -18.43
C VAL A 234 23.32 3.01 -17.24
N GLY A 235 22.89 1.77 -17.04
CA GLY A 235 23.44 0.91 -15.99
C GLY A 235 24.95 0.68 -16.15
N ALA A 236 25.41 0.41 -17.38
CA ALA A 236 26.83 0.24 -17.67
C ALA A 236 27.64 1.53 -17.46
N LEU A 237 27.07 2.69 -17.80
CA LEU A 237 27.71 3.99 -17.58
C LEU A 237 27.83 4.32 -16.07
N ARG A 238 26.76 4.08 -15.30
CA ARG A 238 26.78 4.26 -13.84
C ARG A 238 27.77 3.33 -13.15
N ALA A 239 27.89 2.08 -13.61
CA ALA A 239 28.91 1.17 -13.10
C ALA A 239 30.32 1.74 -13.30
N ARG A 240 30.62 2.30 -14.48
CA ARG A 240 31.91 2.99 -14.73
C ARG A 240 32.11 4.22 -13.84
N GLN A 241 31.07 5.01 -13.61
CA GLN A 241 31.14 6.16 -12.69
C GLN A 241 31.45 5.71 -11.26
N ALA A 242 30.83 4.61 -10.80
CA ALA A 242 31.11 4.03 -9.51
C ALA A 242 32.57 3.56 -9.42
N ASP A 243 33.10 2.85 -10.42
CA ASP A 243 34.50 2.40 -10.45
C ASP A 243 35.48 3.57 -10.31
N ILE A 244 35.19 4.71 -10.97
CA ILE A 244 36.01 5.93 -10.87
C ILE A 244 35.89 6.57 -9.48
N ALA A 245 34.68 6.63 -8.91
CA ALA A 245 34.43 7.22 -7.60
C ALA A 245 35.09 6.42 -6.46
N TRP A 246 35.09 5.10 -6.57
CA TRP A 246 35.73 4.19 -5.60
C TRP A 246 37.25 4.02 -5.84
N GLY A 247 37.83 4.74 -6.80
CA GLY A 247 39.26 4.70 -7.09
C GLY A 247 39.73 3.43 -7.80
N ALA A 248 38.82 2.57 -8.27
CA ALA A 248 39.15 1.37 -9.05
C ALA A 248 39.61 1.72 -10.48
N ARG A 249 39.29 2.93 -10.96
CA ARG A 249 39.82 3.51 -12.21
C ARG A 249 40.25 4.96 -12.00
N VAL A 250 41.42 5.29 -12.56
CA VAL A 250 41.87 6.68 -12.66
C VAL A 250 41.26 7.28 -13.93
N ALA A 251 40.61 8.43 -13.80
CA ALA A 251 40.04 9.18 -14.90
C ALA A 251 40.29 10.67 -14.67
N ASP A 252 40.66 11.39 -15.72
CA ASP A 252 40.90 12.83 -15.66
C ASP A 252 39.61 13.61 -15.43
N ALA A 253 39.73 14.86 -14.98
CA ALA A 253 38.57 15.73 -14.71
C ALA A 253 37.66 15.90 -15.95
N GLU A 254 38.26 16.00 -17.14
CA GLU A 254 37.53 16.11 -18.40
C GLU A 254 36.79 14.80 -18.76
N GLU A 255 37.41 13.65 -18.54
CA GLU A 255 36.78 12.35 -18.81
C GLU A 255 35.59 12.09 -17.88
N ARG A 256 35.72 12.47 -16.59
CA ARG A 256 34.62 12.42 -15.62
C ARG A 256 33.43 13.27 -16.06
N GLU A 257 33.70 14.49 -16.54
CA GLU A 257 32.64 15.40 -16.99
C GLU A 257 31.98 14.91 -18.27
N ARG A 258 32.74 14.43 -19.26
CA ARG A 258 32.18 13.82 -20.47
C ARG A 258 31.30 12.60 -20.15
N LEU A 259 31.75 11.74 -19.24
CA LEU A 259 30.96 10.58 -18.81
C LEU A 259 29.67 10.99 -18.11
N ARG A 260 29.71 12.05 -17.28
CA ARG A 260 28.52 12.63 -16.63
C ARG A 260 27.52 13.16 -17.67
N GLN A 261 27.97 14.00 -18.59
CA GLN A 261 27.13 14.56 -19.65
C GLN A 261 26.51 13.48 -20.53
N PHE A 262 27.28 12.45 -20.90
CA PHE A 262 26.78 11.32 -21.68
C PHE A 262 25.73 10.51 -20.92
N THR A 263 25.95 10.29 -19.62
CA THR A 263 24.98 9.59 -18.76
C THR A 263 23.67 10.39 -18.66
N LEU A 264 23.76 11.70 -18.42
CA LEU A 264 22.59 12.59 -18.36
C LEU A 264 21.80 12.57 -19.67
N GLY A 265 22.45 12.73 -20.82
CA GLY A 265 21.78 12.68 -22.11
C GLY A 265 21.10 11.34 -22.38
N ARG A 266 21.70 10.22 -21.96
CA ARG A 266 21.08 8.88 -22.07
C ARG A 266 19.88 8.73 -21.14
N GLU A 267 19.94 9.28 -19.94
CA GLU A 267 18.81 9.28 -19.00
C GLU A 267 17.63 10.12 -19.53
N GLU A 268 17.91 11.26 -20.15
CA GLU A 268 16.89 12.11 -20.79
C GLU A 268 16.19 11.38 -21.94
N LEU A 269 16.93 10.66 -22.79
CA LEU A 269 16.36 9.85 -23.86
C LEU A 269 15.42 8.76 -23.32
N VAL A 270 15.87 8.01 -22.32
CA VAL A 270 15.04 6.96 -21.68
C VAL A 270 13.81 7.58 -20.99
N ALA A 271 13.94 8.76 -20.39
CA ALA A 271 12.83 9.49 -19.80
C ALA A 271 11.81 9.93 -20.86
N GLY A 272 12.28 10.34 -22.04
CA GLY A 272 11.46 10.63 -23.23
C GLY A 272 10.62 9.42 -23.65
N ASP A 273 11.24 8.25 -23.81
CA ASP A 273 10.52 7.02 -24.18
C ASP A 273 9.48 6.60 -23.11
N ARG A 274 9.82 6.76 -21.82
CA ARG A 274 8.86 6.53 -20.73
C ARG A 274 7.69 7.51 -20.76
N MET A 275 7.92 8.75 -21.19
CA MET A 275 6.86 9.74 -21.36
C MET A 275 5.90 9.33 -22.48
N VAL A 276 6.43 8.82 -23.60
CA VAL A 276 5.62 8.26 -24.70
C VAL A 276 4.73 7.13 -24.18
N LEU A 277 5.27 6.15 -23.46
CA LEU A 277 4.47 5.06 -22.88
C LEU A 277 3.39 5.56 -21.90
N ARG A 278 3.71 6.55 -21.06
CA ARG A 278 2.72 7.16 -20.16
C ARG A 278 1.58 7.83 -20.93
N SER A 279 1.89 8.54 -22.01
CA SER A 279 0.88 9.16 -22.87
C SER A 279 -0.02 8.14 -23.57
N LEU A 280 0.56 7.04 -24.06
CA LEU A 280 -0.18 5.95 -24.69
C LEU A 280 -1.07 5.22 -23.67
N ARG A 281 -0.58 5.03 -22.44
CA ARG A 281 -1.37 4.49 -21.33
C ARG A 281 -2.52 5.40 -20.95
N ALA A 282 -2.32 6.71 -20.88
CA ALA A 282 -3.40 7.67 -20.63
C ALA A 282 -4.49 7.60 -21.71
N ARG A 283 -4.11 7.49 -23.00
CA ARG A 283 -5.06 7.28 -24.11
C ARG A 283 -5.80 5.96 -24.01
N ALA A 284 -5.11 4.88 -23.64
CA ALA A 284 -5.75 3.57 -23.42
C ALA A 284 -6.76 3.63 -22.27
N ARG A 285 -6.41 4.29 -21.17
CA ARG A 285 -7.29 4.48 -19.99
C ARG A 285 -8.56 5.26 -20.32
N GLU A 286 -8.45 6.29 -21.15
CA GLU A 286 -9.61 7.05 -21.62
C GLU A 286 -10.60 6.18 -22.42
N ARG A 287 -10.10 5.21 -23.19
CA ARG A 287 -10.93 4.23 -23.90
C ARG A 287 -11.49 3.15 -22.98
N GLN A 288 -10.69 2.70 -22.01
CA GLN A 288 -11.09 1.70 -21.00
C GLN A 288 -12.22 2.23 -20.10
N ARG A 289 -12.28 3.54 -19.80
CA ARG A 289 -13.40 4.18 -19.08
C ARG A 289 -14.78 3.77 -19.61
N VAL A 290 -14.96 3.86 -20.92
CA VAL A 290 -16.26 3.60 -21.56
C VAL A 290 -16.46 2.12 -21.81
N ARG A 291 -15.44 1.42 -22.34
CA ARG A 291 -15.56 0.02 -22.77
C ARG A 291 -15.46 -1.00 -21.64
N LEU A 292 -14.85 -0.63 -20.52
CA LEU A 292 -14.60 -1.53 -19.38
C LEU A 292 -15.20 -0.96 -18.10
N GLY A 293 -15.01 0.33 -17.81
CA GLY A 293 -15.53 0.99 -16.60
C GLY A 293 -17.06 0.95 -16.49
N LEU A 294 -17.78 1.48 -17.48
CA LEU A 294 -19.26 1.47 -17.49
C LEU A 294 -19.87 0.06 -17.37
N PRO A 295 -19.46 -0.96 -18.15
CA PRO A 295 -20.02 -2.29 -17.99
C PRO A 295 -19.68 -2.92 -16.63
N LEU A 296 -18.49 -2.67 -16.07
CA LEU A 296 -18.16 -3.09 -14.69
C LEU A 296 -19.11 -2.48 -13.66
N VAL A 297 -19.46 -1.20 -13.80
CA VAL A 297 -20.46 -0.55 -12.93
C VAL A 297 -21.80 -1.25 -13.01
N VAL A 298 -22.31 -1.45 -14.23
CA VAL A 298 -23.64 -2.05 -14.47
C VAL A 298 -23.69 -3.49 -13.95
N VAL A 299 -22.70 -4.31 -14.30
CA VAL A 299 -22.63 -5.72 -13.88
C VAL A 299 -22.46 -5.83 -12.37
N GLY A 300 -21.56 -5.03 -11.78
CA GLY A 300 -21.35 -5.02 -10.33
C GLY A 300 -22.60 -4.59 -9.56
N ALA A 301 -23.26 -3.52 -10.00
CA ALA A 301 -24.48 -3.02 -9.37
C ALA A 301 -25.64 -4.03 -9.50
N ALA A 302 -25.81 -4.64 -10.68
CA ALA A 302 -26.82 -5.67 -10.90
C ALA A 302 -26.58 -6.90 -10.01
N ALA A 303 -25.33 -7.38 -9.94
CA ALA A 303 -24.96 -8.49 -9.06
C ALA A 303 -25.23 -8.17 -7.58
N ALA A 304 -24.89 -6.96 -7.13
CA ALA A 304 -25.16 -6.52 -5.77
C ALA A 304 -26.67 -6.44 -5.46
N LEU A 305 -27.46 -5.90 -6.37
CA LEU A 305 -28.92 -5.79 -6.23
C LEU A 305 -29.61 -7.16 -6.22
N LEU A 306 -29.21 -8.08 -7.10
CA LEU A 306 -29.75 -9.43 -7.15
C LEU A 306 -29.42 -10.21 -5.87
N ALA A 307 -28.18 -10.11 -5.39
CA ALA A 307 -27.74 -10.79 -4.18
C ALA A 307 -28.43 -10.24 -2.89
N THR A 308 -28.62 -8.92 -2.79
CA THR A 308 -29.35 -8.31 -1.67
C THR A 308 -30.84 -8.62 -1.69
N ARG A 309 -31.49 -8.63 -2.86
CA ARG A 309 -32.89 -9.05 -3.01
C ARG A 309 -33.09 -10.52 -2.66
N GLY A 310 -32.17 -11.40 -3.10
CA GLY A 310 -32.18 -12.82 -2.76
C GLY A 310 -32.04 -13.06 -1.24
N ARG A 311 -31.26 -12.22 -0.56
CA ARG A 311 -31.12 -12.27 0.91
C ARG A 311 -32.42 -11.88 1.62
N ARG A 312 -33.05 -10.76 1.22
CA ARG A 312 -34.33 -10.29 1.82
C ARG A 312 -35.48 -11.31 1.64
N ARG A 313 -35.62 -11.93 0.46
CA ARG A 313 -36.65 -12.97 0.24
C ARG A 313 -36.46 -14.20 1.13
N GLY A 314 -35.22 -14.59 1.41
CA GLY A 314 -34.92 -15.71 2.30
C GLY A 314 -35.16 -15.43 3.80
N ASP A 315 -35.35 -14.17 4.19
CA ASP A 315 -35.75 -13.79 5.56
C ASP A 315 -37.27 -13.85 5.71
N TYR A 316 -38.04 -13.41 4.71
CA TYR A 316 -39.51 -13.52 4.70
C TYR A 316 -40.02 -14.96 4.78
N VAL A 317 -39.42 -15.91 4.08
CA VAL A 317 -39.88 -17.31 4.09
C VAL A 317 -39.66 -17.99 5.45
N ARG A 318 -38.70 -17.51 6.26
CA ARG A 318 -38.37 -18.09 7.57
C ARG A 318 -39.12 -17.44 8.74
N SER A 319 -39.79 -16.32 8.52
CA SER A 319 -40.66 -15.69 9.53
C SER A 319 -42.10 -16.23 9.51
N TYR A 320 -42.43 -17.10 8.55
CA TYR A 320 -43.75 -17.73 8.41
C TYR A 320 -43.73 -19.27 8.61
N VAL A 321 -42.57 -19.86 8.92
CA VAL A 321 -42.37 -21.28 9.25
C VAL A 321 -41.71 -21.33 10.63
#